data_AF-A0A1W9LDN4-F1
#
_entry.id   AF-A0A1W9LDN4-F1
#
_cell.length_a   1.000
_cell.length_b   1.000
_cell.length_c   1.000
_cell.angle_alpha   90.00
_cell.angle_beta   90.00
_cell.angle_gamma   90.00
#
_symmetry.space_group_name_H-M   'P 1'
#
loop_
_entity.id
_entity.type
_entity.pdbx_description
1 polymer ?
#
loop_
_entity_poly.entity_id
_entity_poly.type
_entity_poly.pdbx_seq_one_letter_code
_entity_poly.pdbx_strand_id
1 'polypeptide(L)'
;AVCAEYGITPETLAGPGKGQPAATGRAVAALLVQEAEHLTLTMLSKVVERDITALSRAAERLRARIALNSVLAQRMEAVRLRLEQISECQA
;
A
#
# COMPACT_ATOMS: atom_id res chain seq x y z
N ALA A 1 7.40 3.05 -4.66
CA ALA A 1 6.90 4.12 -3.74
C ALA A 1 6.63 3.62 -2.32
N VAL A 2 5.74 2.64 -2.10
CA VAL A 2 5.35 2.16 -0.74
C VAL A 2 6.54 1.66 0.09
N CYS A 3 7.34 0.75 -0.44
CA CYS A 3 8.50 0.19 0.26
C CYS A 3 9.47 1.28 0.77
N ALA A 4 9.74 2.29 -0.06
CA ALA A 4 10.58 3.42 0.28
C ALA A 4 9.99 4.28 1.42
N GLU A 5 8.67 4.54 1.42
CA GLU A 5 8.01 5.31 2.49
C GLU A 5 8.08 4.62 3.85
N TYR A 6 7.98 3.29 3.84
CA TYR A 6 7.94 2.50 5.06
C TYR A 6 9.31 1.94 5.46
N GLY A 7 10.37 2.26 4.72
CA GLY A 7 11.73 1.77 4.98
C GLY A 7 11.84 0.24 4.94
N ILE A 8 11.06 -0.41 4.07
CA ILE A 8 11.02 -1.87 3.93
C ILE A 8 11.44 -2.29 2.54
N THR A 9 11.83 -3.56 2.41
CA THR A 9 12.10 -4.18 1.11
C THR A 9 10.83 -4.84 0.54
N PRO A 10 10.75 -5.10 -0.77
CA PRO A 10 9.66 -5.89 -1.37
C PRO A 10 9.50 -7.27 -0.73
N GLU A 11 10.60 -7.92 -0.36
CA GLU A 11 10.59 -9.23 0.32
C GLU A 11 9.99 -9.11 1.72
N THR A 12 10.32 -8.03 2.43
CA THR A 12 9.73 -7.73 3.75
C THR A 12 8.23 -7.45 3.64
N LEU A 13 7.82 -6.79 2.55
CA LEU A 13 6.40 -6.51 2.27
C LEU A 13 5.61 -7.80 1.99
N ALA A 14 6.19 -8.72 1.22
CA ALA A 14 5.62 -10.04 0.90
C ALA A 14 5.74 -11.05 2.05
N GLY A 15 6.68 -10.85 2.95
CA GLY A 15 7.01 -11.78 4.02
C GLY A 15 5.85 -12.09 4.99
N PRO A 16 5.89 -13.27 5.63
CA PRO A 16 4.88 -13.67 6.59
C PRO A 16 4.97 -12.80 7.86
N GLY A 17 3.84 -12.23 8.28
CA GLY A 17 3.78 -11.48 9.52
C GLY A 17 2.61 -10.50 9.59
N LYS A 18 2.26 -10.08 10.80
CA LYS A 18 1.31 -8.99 11.06
C LYS A 18 2.00 -7.77 11.67
N GLY A 19 3.33 -7.82 11.80
CA GLY A 19 4.15 -6.77 12.38
C GLY A 19 4.16 -5.51 11.52
N GLN A 20 4.23 -4.36 12.19
CA GLN A 20 4.67 -3.13 11.58
C GLN A 20 6.17 -3.23 11.27
N PRO A 21 6.68 -2.61 10.20
CA PRO A 21 5.97 -1.75 9.23
C PRO A 21 5.30 -2.48 8.05
N ALA A 22 5.61 -3.75 7.80
CA ALA A 22 5.12 -4.50 6.63
C ALA A 22 3.59 -4.59 6.52
N ALA A 23 2.89 -4.74 7.65
CA ALA A 23 1.43 -4.82 7.65
C ALA A 23 0.75 -3.51 7.20
N THR A 24 1.29 -2.35 7.58
CA THR A 24 0.77 -1.06 7.08
C THR A 24 1.16 -0.85 5.63
N GLY A 25 2.40 -1.19 5.24
CA GLY A 25 2.81 -1.14 3.83
C GLY A 25 1.85 -1.93 2.91
N ARG A 26 1.46 -3.15 3.30
CA ARG A 26 0.49 -3.94 2.53
C ARG A 26 -0.89 -3.31 2.48
N ALA A 27 -1.35 -2.71 3.59
CA ALA A 27 -2.62 -2.00 3.61
C ALA A 27 -2.62 -0.78 2.69
N VAL A 28 -1.51 -0.03 2.65
CA VAL A 28 -1.32 1.13 1.76
C VAL A 28 -1.31 0.68 0.30
N ALA A 29 -0.52 -0.33 -0.03
CA ALA A 29 -0.48 -0.89 -1.38
C ALA A 29 -1.86 -1.37 -1.84
N ALA A 30 -2.61 -2.05 -0.97
CA ALA A 30 -3.96 -2.51 -1.27
C ALA A 30 -4.95 -1.36 -1.49
N LEU A 31 -4.86 -0.29 -0.69
CA LEU A 31 -5.70 0.89 -0.86
C LEU A 31 -5.40 1.63 -2.17
N LEU A 32 -4.13 1.82 -2.52
CA LEU A 32 -3.72 2.43 -3.78
C LEU A 32 -4.17 1.62 -4.99
N VAL A 33 -4.09 0.29 -4.92
CA VAL A 33 -4.58 -0.60 -5.98
C VAL A 33 -6.10 -0.53 -6.12
N GLN A 34 -6.85 -0.33 -5.03
CA GLN A 34 -8.30 -0.09 -5.11
C GLN A 34 -8.65 1.28 -5.71
N GLU A 35 -7.77 2.27 -5.60
CA GLU A 35 -7.96 3.62 -6.14
C GLU A 35 -7.53 3.72 -7.62
N ALA A 36 -6.69 2.80 -8.11
CA ALA A 36 -6.22 2.78 -9.49
C ALA A 36 -7.15 1.97 -10.42
N GLU A 37 -7.65 2.60 -11.48
CA GLU A 37 -8.61 1.97 -12.42
C GLU A 37 -8.06 0.73 -13.15
N HIS A 38 -6.74 0.67 -13.37
CA HIS A 38 -6.07 -0.36 -14.17
C HIS A 38 -5.38 -1.46 -13.33
N LEU A 39 -5.49 -1.40 -12.00
CA LEU A 39 -4.89 -2.38 -11.10
C LEU A 39 -5.96 -3.18 -10.36
N THR A 40 -5.60 -4.40 -9.95
CA THR A 40 -6.51 -5.25 -9.20
C THR A 40 -5.84 -5.83 -7.96
N LEU A 41 -6.62 -6.06 -6.91
CA LEU A 41 -6.12 -6.74 -5.71
C LEU A 41 -5.61 -8.15 -6.00
N THR A 42 -6.11 -8.78 -7.07
CA THR A 42 -5.63 -10.09 -7.56
C THR A 42 -4.21 -10.00 -8.14
N MET A 43 -3.84 -8.89 -8.77
CA MET A 43 -2.45 -8.68 -9.21
C MET A 43 -1.56 -8.43 -8.00
N LEU A 44 -2.02 -7.60 -7.05
CA LEU A 44 -1.25 -7.33 -5.83
C LEU A 44 -1.05 -8.60 -5.00
N SER A 45 -2.08 -9.43 -4.82
CA SER A 45 -2.00 -10.66 -4.03
C SER A 45 -0.92 -11.62 -4.49
N LYS A 46 -0.67 -11.68 -5.81
CA LYS A 46 0.41 -12.48 -6.39
C LYS A 46 1.79 -11.91 -6.06
N VAL A 47 1.93 -10.58 -6.03
CA VAL A 47 3.21 -9.91 -5.74
C VAL A 47 3.57 -10.00 -4.25
N VAL A 48 2.59 -9.82 -3.37
CA VAL A 48 2.83 -9.82 -1.90
C VAL A 48 2.48 -11.15 -1.24
N GLU A 49 2.21 -12.19 -2.04
CA GLU A 49 1.86 -13.56 -1.63
C GLU A 49 0.82 -13.59 -0.51
N ARG A 50 -0.24 -12.78 -0.64
CA ARG A 50 -1.25 -12.60 0.39
C ARG A 50 -2.66 -12.71 -0.14
N ASP A 51 -3.51 -13.36 0.65
CA ASP A 51 -4.93 -13.50 0.36
C ASP A 51 -5.63 -12.16 0.05
N ILE A 52 -6.44 -12.16 -1.01
CA ILE A 52 -7.16 -10.98 -1.52
C ILE A 52 -8.11 -10.41 -0.47
N THR A 53 -8.81 -11.27 0.28
CA THR A 53 -9.74 -10.84 1.33
C THR A 53 -8.99 -10.15 2.47
N ALA A 54 -7.81 -10.65 2.82
CA ALA A 54 -6.94 -10.03 3.82
C ALA A 54 -6.43 -8.65 3.37
N LEU A 55 -6.08 -8.49 2.08
CA LEU A 55 -5.67 -7.21 1.51
C LEU A 55 -6.84 -6.21 1.44
N SER A 56 -8.01 -6.64 0.98
CA SER A 56 -9.21 -5.81 0.92
C SER A 56 -9.60 -5.27 2.30
N ARG A 57 -9.68 -6.15 3.30
CA ARG A 57 -9.97 -5.76 4.70
C ARG A 57 -8.88 -4.85 5.27
N ALA A 58 -7.61 -5.04 4.89
CA ALA A 58 -6.53 -4.16 5.33
C ALA A 58 -6.66 -2.75 4.75
N ALA A 59 -7.00 -2.63 3.46
CA ALA A 59 -7.25 -1.36 2.79
C ALA A 59 -8.41 -0.60 3.44
N GLU A 60 -9.55 -1.25 3.70
CA GLU A 60 -10.70 -0.63 4.35
C GLU A 60 -10.36 -0.12 5.77
N ARG A 61 -9.69 -0.95 6.60
CA ARG A 61 -9.26 -0.52 7.93
C ARG A 61 -8.29 0.66 7.86
N LEU A 62 -7.41 0.68 6.86
CA LEU A 62 -6.50 1.80 6.66
C LEU A 62 -7.25 3.06 6.25
N ARG A 63 -8.20 2.98 5.30
CA ARG A 63 -9.03 4.10 4.87
C ARG A 63 -9.75 4.75 6.05
N ALA A 64 -10.36 3.94 6.91
CA ALA A 64 -11.00 4.43 8.14
C ALA A 64 -10.00 5.09 9.11
N ARG A 65 -8.79 4.54 9.24
CA ARG A 65 -7.74 5.10 10.12
C ARG A 65 -7.15 6.40 9.58
N ILE A 66 -7.01 6.55 8.27
CA ILE A 66 -6.50 7.77 7.62
C ILE A 66 -7.39 8.96 7.96
N ALA A 67 -8.71 8.77 7.95
CA ALA A 67 -9.67 9.81 8.30
C ALA A 67 -9.50 10.33 9.74
N LEU A 68 -8.90 9.54 10.63
CA LEU A 68 -8.74 9.85 12.06
C LEU A 68 -7.28 10.14 12.46
N ASN A 69 -6.33 10.01 11.54
CA ASN A 69 -4.91 10.09 11.84
C ASN A 69 -4.17 10.89 10.77
N SER A 70 -3.86 12.15 11.10
CA SER A 70 -3.18 13.09 10.22
C SER A 70 -1.79 12.62 9.78
N VAL A 71 -1.06 11.89 10.62
CA VAL A 71 0.26 11.33 10.27
C VAL A 71 0.13 10.25 9.21
N LEU A 72 -0.87 9.37 9.32
CA LEU A 72 -1.14 8.35 8.30
C LEU A 72 -1.65 8.99 7.00
N ALA A 73 -2.46 10.04 7.09
CA ALA A 73 -2.90 10.80 5.92
C ALA A 73 -1.70 11.43 5.18
N GLN A 74 -0.80 12.09 5.91
CA GLN A 74 0.42 12.67 5.32
C GLN A 74 1.31 11.61 4.66
N ARG A 75 1.50 10.46 5.31
CA ARG A 75 2.27 9.35 4.71
C ARG A 75 1.62 8.79 3.44
N MET A 76 0.29 8.65 3.42
CA MET A 76 -0.42 8.21 2.22
C MET A 76 -0.20 9.20 1.07
N GLU A 77 -0.33 10.50 1.36
CA GLU A 77 -0.12 11.54 0.38
C GLU A 77 1.31 11.56 -0.16
N ALA A 78 2.31 11.38 0.71
CA ALA A 78 3.70 11.23 0.29
C ALA A 78 3.92 10.03 -0.67
N VAL A 79 3.18 8.94 -0.50
CA VAL A 79 3.23 7.81 -1.44
C VAL A 79 2.59 8.17 -2.78
N ARG A 80 1.46 8.86 -2.79
CA ARG A 80 0.76 9.30 -4.02
C ARG A 80 1.63 10.24 -4.85
N LEU A 81 2.18 11.28 -4.23
CA LEU A 81 3.10 12.22 -4.90
C LEU A 81 4.31 11.51 -5.52
N ARG A 82 4.88 10.51 -4.83
CA ARG A 82 5.97 9.71 -5.42
C ARG A 82 5.51 8.86 -6.59
N LEU A 83 4.29 8.33 -6.57
CA LEU A 83 3.76 7.55 -7.70
C LEU A 83 3.55 8.44 -8.93
N GLU A 84 3.05 9.65 -8.74
CA GLU A 84 2.90 10.65 -9.81
C GLU A 84 4.26 11.01 -10.41
N GLN A 85 5.27 11.32 -9.58
CA GLN A 85 6.63 11.61 -10.05
C GLN A 85 7.25 10.46 -10.85
N ILE A 86 7.02 9.20 -10.43
CA ILE A 86 7.50 8.03 -11.17
C ILE A 86 6.74 7.88 -12.51
N SER A 87 5.44 8.15 -12.52
CA SER A 87 4.61 8.05 -13.72
C SER A 87 4.96 9.13 -14.76
N GLU A 88 5.24 10.35 -14.32
CA GLU A 88 5.64 11.48 -15.19
C GLU A 88 7.04 11.26 -15.78
N CYS A 89 7.92 10.55 -15.09
CA CYS A 89 9.25 10.19 -15.60
C CYS A 89 9.22 9.01 -16.61
N GLN A 90 8.06 8.39 -16.85
CA GLN A 90 7.90 7.27 -17.80
C GLN A 90 7.12 7.66 -19.07
N ALA A 91 6.73 8.93 -19.22
CA ALA A 91 6.08 9.52 -20.40
C ALA A 91 7.07 10.33 -21.24
#